data_AF-A0AA35JZB2-F1
#
_entry.id   AF-A0AA35JZB2-F1
#
_cell.length_a   1.000
_cell.length_b   1.000
_cell.length_c   1.000
_cell.angle_alpha   90.00
_cell.angle_beta   90.00
_cell.angle_gamma   90.00
#
_symmetry.space_group_name_H-M   'P 1'
#
loop_
_entity.id
_entity.type
_entity.pdbx_description
1 polymer ?
#
loop_
_entity_poly.entity_id
_entity_poly.type
_entity_poly.pdbx_seq_one_letter_code
_entity_poly.pdbx_strand_id
1 'polypeptide(L)'
;MYNGALLAATENVIVASMNYCVGTLGFLYMPPDAPGNVGLWDQHLALKWVSENAAVFGGDAARITLFGESAGGAAVGFHLLSPANQPLFARAVLQSGVPNAPWGWKNPENALRDSAMVSGLVGYPKANHSAMVSCLQGLEMNSKIFDALQTFFSLTTDGEFLPDDPSKLLESGLVHGKPILTGVTADEGSTMVFFMFPNMTVKDAILTREQALKAVNGTLKGATKQNLDQDVIQKYTEGSHGSEQYRLAMSHYMGDYFFVCPLLEFAEKVGKDKNQVYVYSFDQRNPDSIWPEWAGTPHGAEVPYLFGSVELVLQTNRSEVKAAEAELSRQVMRYWAEFARSGNPTGSMGDEAQWPVYNAAEQKFFHIGTDVAAQLKQMSPSPQCDFLSSLHSKATQTEKSPEVPASSTLEKDVNSATET
;
A
#
# COMPACT_ATOMS: atom_id res chain seq x y z
N MET A 1 -12.04 -11.54 9.77
CA MET A 1 -12.13 -10.76 8.52
C MET A 1 -11.84 -11.63 7.31
N TYR A 2 -10.63 -12.15 7.11
CA TYR A 2 -10.25 -12.94 5.91
C TYR A 2 -10.73 -14.40 5.83
N ASN A 3 -11.88 -14.75 6.44
CA ASN A 3 -12.39 -16.12 6.32
C ASN A 3 -13.00 -16.33 4.92
N GLY A 4 -12.31 -17.07 4.06
CA GLY A 4 -12.70 -17.31 2.66
C GLY A 4 -13.94 -18.19 2.46
N ALA A 5 -14.51 -18.78 3.51
CA ALA A 5 -15.59 -19.76 3.38
C ALA A 5 -16.83 -19.22 2.65
N LEU A 6 -17.25 -17.98 2.95
CA LEU A 6 -18.43 -17.38 2.34
C LEU A 6 -18.20 -17.01 0.87
N LEU A 7 -17.04 -16.44 0.54
CA LEU A 7 -16.65 -16.15 -0.84
C LEU A 7 -16.59 -17.46 -1.66
N ALA A 8 -15.94 -18.49 -1.13
CA ALA A 8 -15.85 -19.80 -1.77
C ALA A 8 -17.23 -20.43 -2.03
N ALA A 9 -18.11 -20.44 -1.02
CA ALA A 9 -19.43 -21.07 -1.11
C ALA A 9 -20.41 -20.28 -1.99
N THR A 10 -20.40 -18.94 -1.91
CA THR A 10 -21.33 -18.07 -2.65
C THR A 10 -20.98 -18.03 -4.13
N GLU A 11 -19.68 -17.94 -4.43
CA GLU A 11 -19.20 -17.77 -5.79
C GLU A 11 -18.64 -19.06 -6.40
N ASN A 12 -18.69 -20.21 -5.72
CA ASN A 12 -18.16 -21.47 -6.26
C ASN A 12 -16.72 -21.30 -6.80
N VAL A 13 -15.86 -20.74 -5.96
CA VAL A 13 -14.43 -20.52 -6.22
C VAL A 13 -13.61 -21.18 -5.13
N ILE A 14 -12.34 -21.48 -5.42
CA ILE A 14 -11.38 -21.90 -4.39
C ILE A 14 -10.67 -20.67 -3.87
N VAL A 15 -10.73 -20.47 -2.55
CA VAL A 15 -10.01 -19.42 -1.86
C VAL A 15 -8.84 -20.05 -1.10
N ALA A 16 -7.63 -19.64 -1.46
CA ALA A 16 -6.41 -19.97 -0.74
C ALA A 16 -5.87 -18.70 -0.07
N SER A 17 -5.41 -18.83 1.17
CA SER A 17 -4.68 -17.78 1.89
C SER A 17 -3.31 -18.32 2.30
N MET A 18 -2.32 -17.44 2.34
CA MET A 18 -0.95 -17.78 2.70
C MET A 18 -0.44 -16.83 3.78
N ASN A 19 0.49 -17.33 4.59
CA ASN A 19 1.28 -16.50 5.50
C ASN A 19 2.66 -16.28 4.89
N TYR A 20 3.31 -15.19 5.28
CA TYR A 20 4.69 -14.89 4.93
C TYR A 20 5.36 -14.16 6.09
N CYS A 21 6.68 -14.23 6.19
CA CYS A 21 7.42 -13.50 7.22
C CYS A 21 7.24 -11.98 7.04
N VAL A 22 6.97 -11.29 8.14
CA VAL A 22 6.85 -9.82 8.23
C VAL A 22 7.97 -9.24 9.08
N GLY A 23 8.04 -7.91 9.18
CA GLY A 23 9.05 -7.26 10.02
C GLY A 23 10.47 -7.48 9.53
N THR A 24 11.42 -7.46 10.46
CA THR A 24 12.82 -7.83 10.17
C THR A 24 12.98 -9.30 9.79
N LEU A 25 12.06 -10.19 10.17
CA LEU A 25 12.12 -11.59 9.73
C LEU A 25 11.92 -11.71 8.22
N GLY A 26 11.06 -10.87 7.64
CA GLY A 26 10.70 -10.89 6.23
C GLY A 26 11.53 -9.98 5.33
N PHE A 27 12.04 -8.87 5.87
CA PHE A 27 12.47 -7.73 5.03
C PHE A 27 13.79 -7.08 5.45
N LEU A 28 14.56 -7.70 6.36
CA LEU A 28 15.90 -7.20 6.70
C LEU A 28 16.82 -7.23 5.47
N TYR A 29 17.49 -6.10 5.18
CA TYR A 29 18.36 -5.96 4.01
C TYR A 29 19.80 -5.60 4.42
N MET A 30 20.65 -6.62 4.45
CA MET A 30 22.09 -6.58 4.76
C MET A 30 22.84 -7.65 3.94
N PRO A 31 22.91 -7.52 2.61
CA PRO A 31 23.58 -8.51 1.78
C PRO A 31 25.08 -8.66 2.14
N PRO A 32 25.66 -9.86 1.98
CA PRO A 32 24.99 -11.10 1.56
C PRO A 32 24.24 -11.83 2.69
N ASP A 33 24.47 -11.48 3.96
CA ASP A 33 23.97 -12.22 5.13
C ASP A 33 22.44 -12.18 5.29
N ALA A 34 21.81 -11.10 4.86
CA ALA A 34 20.35 -10.97 4.76
C ALA A 34 20.01 -10.28 3.42
N PRO A 35 19.65 -11.02 2.36
CA PRO A 35 19.48 -10.46 1.02
C PRO A 35 18.24 -9.56 0.86
N GLY A 36 17.37 -9.47 1.88
CA GLY A 36 16.08 -8.80 1.78
C GLY A 36 15.00 -9.68 1.14
N ASN A 37 13.77 -9.16 1.12
CA ASN A 37 12.63 -9.73 0.40
C ASN A 37 12.27 -11.21 0.72
N VAL A 38 12.76 -11.81 1.80
CA VAL A 38 12.45 -13.21 2.11
C VAL A 38 10.95 -13.45 2.32
N GLY A 39 10.23 -12.45 2.83
CA GLY A 39 8.76 -12.48 2.90
C GLY A 39 8.07 -12.55 1.52
N LEU A 40 8.67 -11.97 0.46
CA LEU A 40 8.16 -12.14 -0.91
C LEU A 40 8.51 -13.52 -1.47
N TRP A 41 9.67 -14.08 -1.10
CA TRP A 41 10.04 -15.45 -1.45
C TRP A 41 9.15 -16.50 -0.78
N ASP A 42 8.69 -16.25 0.45
CA ASP A 42 7.65 -17.06 1.10
C ASP A 42 6.36 -17.06 0.27
N GLN A 43 5.92 -15.89 -0.18
CA GLN A 43 4.74 -15.76 -1.05
C GLN A 43 4.96 -16.46 -2.39
N HIS A 44 6.13 -16.34 -3.01
CA HIS A 44 6.50 -17.09 -4.23
C HIS A 44 6.36 -18.60 -4.02
N LEU A 45 6.91 -19.11 -2.92
CA LEU A 45 6.85 -20.55 -2.61
C LEU A 45 5.41 -21.02 -2.42
N ALA A 46 4.59 -20.25 -1.72
CA ALA A 46 3.17 -20.55 -1.55
C ALA A 46 2.40 -20.51 -2.89
N LEU A 47 2.65 -19.51 -3.73
CA LEU A 47 2.06 -19.41 -5.08
C LEU A 47 2.46 -20.59 -5.96
N LYS A 48 3.74 -20.96 -5.94
CA LYS A 48 4.25 -22.13 -6.66
C LYS A 48 3.56 -23.41 -6.17
N TRP A 49 3.44 -23.59 -4.86
CA TRP A 49 2.75 -24.74 -4.28
C TRP A 49 1.28 -24.79 -4.74
N VAL A 50 0.55 -23.67 -4.69
CA VAL A 50 -0.83 -23.61 -5.18
C VAL A 50 -0.89 -23.95 -6.67
N SER A 51 -0.01 -23.38 -7.49
CA SER A 51 0.08 -23.66 -8.93
C SER A 51 0.30 -25.16 -9.22
N GLU A 52 1.16 -25.81 -8.45
CA GLU A 52 1.47 -27.24 -8.62
C GLU A 52 0.40 -28.18 -8.05
N ASN A 53 -0.39 -27.75 -7.06
CA ASN A 53 -1.31 -28.63 -6.31
C ASN A 53 -2.80 -28.30 -6.45
N ALA A 54 -3.17 -27.19 -7.10
CA ALA A 54 -4.56 -26.73 -7.20
C ALA A 54 -5.53 -27.81 -7.71
N ALA A 55 -5.11 -28.62 -8.68
CA ALA A 55 -5.94 -29.66 -9.28
C ALA A 55 -6.46 -30.70 -8.28
N VAL A 56 -5.70 -31.03 -7.23
CA VAL A 56 -6.10 -31.99 -6.19
C VAL A 56 -7.28 -31.46 -5.36
N PHE A 57 -7.41 -30.15 -5.26
CA PHE A 57 -8.52 -29.47 -4.57
C PHE A 57 -9.66 -29.09 -5.50
N GLY A 58 -9.61 -29.52 -6.79
CA GLY A 58 -10.59 -29.15 -7.81
C GLY A 58 -10.35 -27.79 -8.47
N GLY A 59 -9.17 -27.21 -8.27
CA GLY A 59 -8.76 -25.92 -8.84
C GLY A 59 -8.12 -26.05 -10.20
N ASP A 60 -7.89 -24.89 -10.83
CA ASP A 60 -7.26 -24.77 -12.14
C ASP A 60 -6.07 -23.81 -12.06
N ALA A 61 -4.86 -24.36 -12.21
CA ALA A 61 -3.61 -23.61 -12.13
C ALA A 61 -3.52 -22.51 -13.20
N ALA A 62 -4.18 -22.67 -14.35
CA ALA A 62 -4.20 -21.69 -15.42
C ALA A 62 -5.17 -20.52 -15.16
N ARG A 63 -5.96 -20.57 -14.06
CA ARG A 63 -6.94 -19.54 -13.70
C ARG A 63 -6.70 -18.95 -12.31
N ILE A 64 -5.49 -19.11 -11.75
CA ILE A 64 -5.11 -18.49 -10.48
C ILE A 64 -5.20 -16.98 -10.60
N THR A 65 -5.92 -16.35 -9.67
CA THR A 65 -5.97 -14.89 -9.50
C THR A 65 -5.33 -14.55 -8.16
N LEU A 66 -4.25 -13.78 -8.20
CA LEU A 66 -3.58 -13.29 -7.00
C LEU A 66 -4.24 -11.99 -6.56
N PHE A 67 -4.66 -11.88 -5.30
CA PHE A 67 -5.25 -10.67 -4.77
C PHE A 67 -4.72 -10.35 -3.38
N GLY A 68 -4.64 -9.06 -3.06
CA GLY A 68 -4.20 -8.57 -1.77
C GLY A 68 -4.60 -7.12 -1.54
N GLU A 69 -4.66 -6.76 -0.27
CA GLU A 69 -5.00 -5.41 0.20
C GLU A 69 -3.80 -4.76 0.89
N SER A 70 -3.66 -3.43 0.75
CA SER A 70 -2.59 -2.64 1.34
C SER A 70 -1.21 -3.20 0.95
N ALA A 71 -0.34 -3.53 1.92
CA ALA A 71 0.93 -4.20 1.67
C ALA A 71 0.80 -5.51 0.87
N GLY A 72 -0.31 -6.24 1.02
CA GLY A 72 -0.64 -7.38 0.18
C GLY A 72 -0.92 -6.98 -1.27
N GLY A 73 -1.59 -5.85 -1.51
CA GLY A 73 -1.82 -5.29 -2.85
C GLY A 73 -0.51 -4.86 -3.51
N ALA A 74 0.36 -4.18 -2.78
CA ALA A 74 1.71 -3.87 -3.23
C ALA A 74 2.52 -5.15 -3.55
N ALA A 75 2.41 -6.19 -2.71
CA ALA A 75 3.04 -7.49 -2.94
C ALA A 75 2.54 -8.19 -4.22
N VAL A 76 1.23 -8.16 -4.51
CA VAL A 76 0.69 -8.59 -5.82
C VAL A 76 1.39 -7.84 -6.96
N GLY A 77 1.58 -6.52 -6.79
CA GLY A 77 2.37 -5.70 -7.70
C GLY A 77 3.80 -6.18 -7.86
N PHE A 78 4.51 -6.51 -6.79
CA PHE A 78 5.87 -7.05 -6.87
C PHE A 78 5.92 -8.43 -7.55
N HIS A 79 4.91 -9.28 -7.37
CA HIS A 79 4.78 -10.53 -8.11
C HIS A 79 4.53 -10.29 -9.61
N LEU A 80 3.78 -9.25 -9.98
CA LEU A 80 3.67 -8.79 -11.37
C LEU A 80 4.98 -8.23 -11.93
N LEU A 81 5.93 -7.81 -11.09
CA LEU A 81 7.22 -7.26 -11.53
C LEU A 81 8.37 -8.27 -11.41
N SER A 82 8.12 -9.45 -10.87
CA SER A 82 9.10 -10.51 -10.68
C SER A 82 9.02 -11.53 -11.82
N PRO A 83 10.07 -11.68 -12.66
CA PRO A 83 10.05 -12.60 -13.81
C PRO A 83 9.73 -14.05 -13.43
N ALA A 84 10.20 -14.51 -12.25
CA ALA A 84 9.97 -15.86 -11.76
C ALA A 84 8.49 -16.17 -11.44
N ASN A 85 7.68 -15.13 -11.20
CA ASN A 85 6.27 -15.26 -10.79
C ASN A 85 5.28 -15.11 -11.93
N GLN A 86 5.69 -14.54 -13.08
CA GLN A 86 4.84 -14.36 -14.25
C GLN A 86 4.02 -15.60 -14.67
N PRO A 87 4.57 -16.84 -14.68
CA PRO A 87 3.80 -18.01 -15.10
C PRO A 87 2.86 -18.57 -14.02
N LEU A 88 2.96 -18.11 -12.76
CA LEU A 88 2.28 -18.77 -11.62
C LEU A 88 0.82 -18.33 -11.44
N PHE A 89 0.41 -17.21 -12.05
CA PHE A 89 -0.96 -16.69 -11.93
C PHE A 89 -1.41 -16.01 -13.22
N ALA A 90 -2.71 -16.05 -13.48
CA ALA A 90 -3.31 -15.51 -14.70
C ALA A 90 -3.74 -14.05 -14.58
N ARG A 91 -4.15 -13.63 -13.39
CA ARG A 91 -4.76 -12.32 -13.12
C ARG A 91 -4.32 -11.77 -11.77
N ALA A 92 -4.42 -10.46 -11.61
CA ALA A 92 -4.03 -9.78 -10.38
C ALA A 92 -5.10 -8.80 -9.91
N VAL A 93 -5.31 -8.74 -8.60
CA VAL A 93 -6.14 -7.73 -7.94
C VAL A 93 -5.33 -6.99 -6.88
N LEU A 94 -5.24 -5.67 -7.02
CA LEU A 94 -4.45 -4.79 -6.16
C LEU A 94 -5.38 -3.82 -5.43
N GLN A 95 -5.71 -4.12 -4.18
CA GLN A 95 -6.64 -3.30 -3.39
C GLN A 95 -5.84 -2.33 -2.52
N SER A 96 -6.05 -1.02 -2.69
CA SER A 96 -5.44 0.02 -1.86
C SER A 96 -3.92 -0.13 -1.69
N GLY A 97 -3.21 -0.58 -2.74
CA GLY A 97 -1.77 -0.81 -2.68
C GLY A 97 -1.21 -1.24 -4.02
N VAL A 98 -0.17 -0.55 -4.49
CA VAL A 98 0.49 -0.75 -5.79
C VAL A 98 2.01 -0.72 -5.59
N PRO A 99 2.82 -1.33 -6.49
CA PRO A 99 4.25 -1.52 -6.22
C PRO A 99 5.09 -0.23 -6.29
N ASN A 100 4.56 0.83 -6.91
CA ASN A 100 5.15 2.18 -6.96
C ASN A 100 4.65 3.10 -5.83
N ALA A 101 3.86 2.61 -4.88
CA ALA A 101 3.48 3.41 -3.72
C ALA A 101 4.73 3.77 -2.89
N PRO A 102 4.88 5.01 -2.40
CA PRO A 102 6.12 5.47 -1.77
C PRO A 102 6.44 4.78 -0.44
N TRP A 103 5.47 4.10 0.19
CA TRP A 103 5.68 3.25 1.35
C TRP A 103 6.00 1.78 1.00
N GLY A 104 5.69 1.35 -0.24
CA GLY A 104 5.75 -0.04 -0.67
C GLY A 104 7.15 -0.56 -1.00
N TRP A 105 8.06 0.33 -1.40
CA TRP A 105 9.42 -0.01 -1.83
C TRP A 105 10.43 1.08 -1.46
N LYS A 106 11.69 0.69 -1.24
CA LYS A 106 12.81 1.60 -1.02
C LYS A 106 14.00 1.21 -1.89
N ASN A 107 14.74 2.21 -2.37
CA ASN A 107 16.02 1.94 -3.02
C ASN A 107 17.01 1.22 -2.05
N PRO A 108 17.98 0.47 -2.58
CA PRO A 108 18.91 -0.33 -1.77
C PRO A 108 19.67 0.49 -0.72
N GLU A 109 20.04 1.73 -1.02
CA GLU A 109 20.75 2.59 -0.07
C GLU A 109 19.88 2.95 1.14
N ASN A 110 18.60 3.26 0.92
CA ASN A 110 17.65 3.54 1.98
C ASN A 110 17.28 2.28 2.76
N ALA A 111 17.15 1.13 2.09
CA ALA A 111 16.88 -0.14 2.77
C ALA A 111 18.04 -0.57 3.68
N LEU A 112 19.28 -0.36 3.24
CA LEU A 112 20.48 -0.53 4.07
C LEU A 112 20.50 0.42 5.26
N ARG A 113 20.15 1.70 5.06
CA ARG A 113 20.07 2.69 6.15
C ARG A 113 19.02 2.31 7.19
N ASP A 114 17.84 1.88 6.76
CA ASP A 114 16.79 1.42 7.66
C ASP A 114 17.23 0.19 8.44
N SER A 115 17.81 -0.78 7.76
CA SER A 115 18.38 -1.99 8.36
C SER A 115 19.49 -1.65 9.37
N ALA A 116 20.30 -0.62 9.13
CA ALA A 116 21.29 -0.14 10.09
C ALA A 116 20.68 0.56 11.32
N MET A 117 19.43 1.05 11.26
CA MET A 117 18.74 1.57 12.44
C MET A 117 18.32 0.45 13.40
N VAL A 118 18.06 -0.76 12.88
CA VAL A 118 17.82 -1.96 13.70
C VAL A 118 19.01 -2.21 14.64
N SER A 119 20.24 -1.97 14.18
CA SER A 119 21.45 -2.10 15.00
C SER A 119 21.41 -1.26 16.28
N GLY A 120 20.82 -0.06 16.20
CA GLY A 120 20.68 0.84 17.34
C GLY A 120 19.70 0.33 18.39
N LEU A 121 18.65 -0.38 17.95
CA LEU A 121 17.66 -0.98 18.85
C LEU A 121 18.20 -2.19 19.62
N VAL A 122 19.14 -2.92 19.01
CA VAL A 122 19.76 -4.12 19.62
C VAL A 122 21.14 -3.85 20.22
N GLY A 123 21.62 -2.61 20.18
CA GLY A 123 22.90 -2.21 20.78
C GLY A 123 24.14 -2.78 20.09
N TYR A 124 24.08 -3.07 18.80
CA TYR A 124 25.16 -3.72 18.05
C TYR A 124 25.90 -2.76 17.10
N PRO A 125 27.24 -2.86 16.94
CA PRO A 125 27.99 -2.01 16.03
C PRO A 125 27.54 -2.16 14.57
N LYS A 126 27.30 -1.02 13.90
CA LYS A 126 26.80 -0.94 12.51
C LYS A 126 27.66 -1.64 11.46
N ALA A 127 28.93 -1.93 11.75
CA ALA A 127 29.92 -2.29 10.74
C ALA A 127 30.02 -3.80 10.42
N ASN A 128 29.34 -4.69 11.16
CA ASN A 128 29.43 -6.14 10.93
C ASN A 128 28.04 -6.76 10.72
N HIS A 129 27.65 -6.95 9.45
CA HIS A 129 26.35 -7.51 9.06
C HIS A 129 26.16 -8.93 9.62
N SER A 130 27.14 -9.82 9.47
CA SER A 130 27.02 -11.22 9.94
C SER A 130 26.83 -11.32 11.45
N ALA A 131 27.55 -10.49 12.22
CA ALA A 131 27.42 -10.44 13.67
C ALA A 131 26.08 -9.84 14.11
N MET A 132 25.56 -8.87 13.36
CA MET A 132 24.23 -8.31 13.60
C MET A 132 23.12 -9.32 13.30
N VAL A 133 23.19 -10.04 12.18
CA VAL A 133 22.24 -11.13 11.86
C VAL A 133 22.27 -12.21 12.94
N SER A 134 23.47 -12.62 13.38
CA SER A 134 23.64 -13.59 14.48
C SER A 134 23.01 -13.10 15.79
N CYS A 135 23.15 -11.80 16.09
CA CYS A 135 22.52 -11.18 17.26
C CYS A 135 20.98 -11.22 17.16
N LEU A 136 20.42 -10.87 15.99
CA LEU A 136 18.98 -10.89 15.76
C LEU A 136 18.40 -12.30 15.86
N GLN A 137 19.12 -13.33 15.38
CA GLN A 137 18.73 -14.74 15.51
C GLN A 137 18.70 -15.23 16.96
N GLY A 138 19.45 -14.58 17.86
CA GLY A 138 19.46 -14.89 19.29
C GLY A 138 18.40 -14.17 20.11
N LEU A 139 17.56 -13.32 19.50
CA LEU A 139 16.53 -12.57 20.23
C LEU A 139 15.38 -13.48 20.68
N GLU A 140 14.90 -13.25 21.90
CA GLU A 140 13.68 -13.89 22.39
C GLU A 140 12.46 -13.30 21.67
N MET A 141 11.62 -14.18 21.09
CA MET A 141 10.44 -13.81 20.30
C MET A 141 9.36 -13.07 21.11
N ASN A 142 9.38 -13.16 22.44
CA ASN A 142 8.42 -12.48 23.32
C ASN A 142 8.98 -11.18 23.93
N SER A 143 10.12 -10.69 23.43
CA SER A 143 10.72 -9.45 23.92
C SER A 143 10.09 -8.22 23.26
N LYS A 144 10.03 -7.10 24.00
CA LYS A 144 9.58 -5.80 23.45
C LYS A 144 10.42 -5.34 22.26
N ILE A 145 11.69 -5.74 22.24
CA ILE A 145 12.61 -5.45 21.12
C ILE A 145 12.11 -6.19 19.89
N PHE A 146 11.81 -7.49 20.01
CA PHE A 146 11.26 -8.27 18.91
C PHE A 146 9.96 -7.66 18.37
N ASP A 147 9.03 -7.25 19.25
CA ASP A 147 7.77 -6.59 18.87
C ASP A 147 8.03 -5.31 18.06
N ALA A 148 8.97 -4.47 18.51
CA ALA A 148 9.32 -3.23 17.80
C ALA A 148 9.86 -3.52 16.39
N LEU A 149 10.64 -4.60 16.23
CA LEU A 149 11.20 -5.02 14.95
C LEU A 149 10.15 -5.59 13.98
N GLN A 150 8.97 -5.99 14.45
CA GLN A 150 7.90 -6.45 13.56
C GLN A 150 7.22 -5.32 12.76
N THR A 151 7.39 -4.06 13.19
CA THR A 151 6.92 -2.89 12.43
C THR A 151 7.84 -2.53 11.26
N PHE A 152 8.99 -3.22 11.14
CA PHE A 152 9.98 -2.96 10.10
C PHE A 152 9.47 -3.38 8.72
N PHE A 153 9.54 -2.47 7.77
CA PHE A 153 9.15 -2.72 6.38
C PHE A 153 10.14 -2.02 5.44
N SER A 154 10.96 -2.81 4.74
CA SER A 154 12.01 -2.31 3.85
C SER A 154 12.23 -3.25 2.66
N LEU A 155 11.17 -3.42 1.88
CA LEU A 155 11.20 -4.12 0.61
C LEU A 155 12.03 -3.32 -0.39
N THR A 156 12.93 -3.97 -1.11
CA THR A 156 13.93 -3.28 -1.95
C THR A 156 14.27 -4.05 -3.22
N THR A 157 15.05 -3.42 -4.09
CA THR A 157 15.64 -4.07 -5.26
C THR A 157 16.79 -4.95 -4.80
N ASP A 158 16.64 -6.27 -4.92
CA ASP A 158 17.65 -7.26 -4.55
C ASP A 158 18.41 -7.84 -5.76
N GLY A 159 17.95 -7.54 -6.97
CA GLY A 159 18.52 -8.06 -8.22
C GLY A 159 18.10 -9.49 -8.56
N GLU A 160 17.30 -10.13 -7.70
CA GLU A 160 16.85 -11.53 -7.87
C GLU A 160 15.32 -11.60 -7.94
N PHE A 161 14.62 -11.25 -6.86
CA PHE A 161 13.15 -11.19 -6.89
C PHE A 161 12.69 -9.96 -7.67
N LEU A 162 13.27 -8.79 -7.34
CA LEU A 162 13.06 -7.53 -8.03
C LEU A 162 14.35 -7.13 -8.75
N PRO A 163 14.40 -7.23 -10.09
CA PRO A 163 15.62 -6.97 -10.86
C PRO A 163 15.98 -5.48 -10.96
N ASP A 164 15.02 -4.55 -10.80
CA ASP A 164 15.24 -3.10 -10.82
C ASP A 164 14.12 -2.39 -10.03
N ASP A 165 14.17 -1.06 -9.98
CA ASP A 165 13.18 -0.21 -9.32
C ASP A 165 11.78 -0.40 -9.92
N PRO A 166 10.72 -0.52 -9.10
CA PRO A 166 9.36 -0.76 -9.58
C PRO A 166 8.88 0.23 -10.64
N SER A 167 9.19 1.52 -10.49
CA SER A 167 8.82 2.55 -11.48
C SER A 167 9.45 2.32 -12.84
N LYS A 168 10.71 1.83 -12.90
CA LYS A 168 11.40 1.49 -14.16
C LYS A 168 10.86 0.19 -14.75
N LEU A 169 10.56 -0.80 -13.90
CA LEU A 169 9.99 -2.08 -14.37
C LEU A 169 8.60 -1.86 -14.98
N LEU A 170 7.78 -0.98 -14.39
CA LEU A 170 6.50 -0.58 -14.97
C LEU A 170 6.65 0.15 -16.32
N GLU A 171 7.74 0.90 -16.52
CA GLU A 171 8.04 1.55 -17.81
C GLU A 171 8.59 0.59 -18.87
N SER A 172 9.19 -0.51 -18.45
CA SER A 172 9.80 -1.51 -19.35
C SER A 172 8.79 -2.38 -20.11
N GLY A 173 7.51 -2.33 -19.72
CA GLY A 173 6.46 -3.18 -20.30
C GLY A 173 6.52 -4.65 -19.85
N LEU A 174 7.18 -4.94 -18.72
CA LEU A 174 7.31 -6.30 -18.18
C LEU A 174 5.95 -6.94 -17.86
N VAL A 175 4.97 -6.12 -17.47
CA VAL A 175 3.59 -6.56 -17.21
C VAL A 175 2.84 -6.60 -18.54
N HIS A 176 2.68 -7.79 -19.13
CA HIS A 176 1.99 -7.94 -20.41
C HIS A 176 0.98 -9.09 -20.42
N GLY A 177 -0.20 -8.82 -20.97
CA GLY A 177 -1.24 -9.82 -21.23
C GLY A 177 -1.98 -10.32 -19.98
N LYS A 178 -1.93 -9.59 -18.86
CA LYS A 178 -2.61 -9.97 -17.61
C LYS A 178 -3.71 -8.97 -17.28
N PRO A 179 -4.99 -9.39 -17.21
CA PRO A 179 -6.06 -8.56 -16.66
C PRO A 179 -5.75 -8.16 -15.23
N ILE A 180 -6.03 -6.90 -14.89
CA ILE A 180 -5.79 -6.32 -13.57
C ILE A 180 -7.05 -5.61 -13.09
N LEU A 181 -7.44 -5.88 -11.86
CA LEU A 181 -8.42 -5.12 -11.10
C LEU A 181 -7.70 -4.37 -10.00
N THR A 182 -7.93 -3.08 -9.85
CA THR A 182 -7.31 -2.30 -8.78
C THR A 182 -8.26 -1.23 -8.27
N GLY A 183 -8.04 -0.70 -7.08
CA GLY A 183 -8.88 0.37 -6.57
C GLY A 183 -8.44 0.87 -5.21
N VAL A 184 -9.20 1.83 -4.72
CA VAL A 184 -9.02 2.49 -3.41
C VAL A 184 -10.35 2.54 -2.67
N THR A 185 -10.28 2.80 -1.38
CA THR A 185 -11.44 3.30 -0.62
C THR A 185 -11.55 4.82 -0.75
N ALA A 186 -12.72 5.40 -0.44
CA ALA A 186 -12.95 6.84 -0.60
C ALA A 186 -12.05 7.70 0.31
N ASP A 187 -11.75 7.20 1.51
CA ASP A 187 -11.07 7.94 2.58
C ASP A 187 -9.80 7.21 3.07
N GLU A 188 -8.96 6.75 2.15
CA GLU A 188 -7.71 6.01 2.41
C GLU A 188 -6.85 6.61 3.54
N GLY A 189 -6.66 7.93 3.52
CA GLY A 189 -5.80 8.61 4.47
C GLY A 189 -6.38 8.77 5.86
N SER A 190 -7.69 8.51 6.07
CA SER A 190 -8.32 8.72 7.39
C SER A 190 -7.77 7.75 8.43
N THR A 191 -7.53 6.51 8.02
CA THR A 191 -6.85 5.47 8.83
C THR A 191 -5.42 5.87 9.16
N MET A 192 -4.70 6.46 8.19
CA MET A 192 -3.32 6.92 8.41
C MET A 192 -3.28 8.05 9.44
N VAL A 193 -4.21 9.01 9.35
CA VAL A 193 -4.38 10.07 10.36
C VAL A 193 -4.72 9.48 11.73
N PHE A 194 -5.62 8.49 11.79
CA PHE A 194 -5.98 7.82 13.04
C PHE A 194 -4.76 7.19 13.74
N PHE A 195 -3.93 6.45 13.02
CA PHE A 195 -2.76 5.78 13.60
C PHE A 195 -1.57 6.71 13.85
N MET A 196 -1.39 7.76 13.03
CA MET A 196 -0.30 8.71 13.21
C MET A 196 -0.51 9.60 14.44
N PHE A 197 -1.76 9.83 14.85
CA PHE A 197 -2.10 10.70 15.96
C PHE A 197 -2.99 9.98 16.99
N PRO A 198 -2.47 8.94 17.68
CA PRO A 198 -3.27 8.07 18.55
C PRO A 198 -3.81 8.78 19.82
N ASN A 199 -3.25 9.94 20.16
CA ASN A 199 -3.69 10.76 21.30
C ASN A 199 -4.85 11.72 20.95
N MET A 200 -5.32 11.71 19.70
CA MET A 200 -6.53 12.45 19.34
C MET A 200 -7.75 11.86 20.05
N THR A 201 -8.66 12.73 20.50
CA THR A 201 -9.98 12.25 20.92
C THR A 201 -10.66 11.62 19.71
N VAL A 202 -11.11 10.36 19.86
CA VAL A 202 -11.81 9.61 18.80
C VAL A 202 -12.98 10.42 18.21
N LYS A 203 -13.59 11.27 19.03
CA LYS A 203 -14.76 12.07 18.70
C LYS A 203 -14.47 13.27 17.79
N ASP A 204 -13.45 14.08 18.09
CA ASP A 204 -13.25 15.38 17.39
C ASP A 204 -12.01 15.37 16.48
N ALA A 205 -11.01 14.54 16.80
CA ALA A 205 -9.77 14.36 16.04
C ALA A 205 -9.15 15.66 15.48
N ILE A 206 -9.25 16.76 16.24
CA ILE A 206 -8.79 18.07 15.82
C ILE A 206 -7.26 18.06 15.73
N LEU A 207 -6.75 18.35 14.54
CA LEU A 207 -5.32 18.57 14.31
C LEU A 207 -4.98 20.05 14.30
N THR A 208 -3.87 20.40 14.94
CA THR A 208 -3.28 21.74 14.79
C THR A 208 -2.48 21.82 13.49
N ARG A 209 -2.25 23.06 13.03
CA ARG A 209 -1.36 23.32 11.88
C ARG A 209 0.03 22.73 12.08
N GLU A 210 0.57 22.84 13.30
CA GLU A 210 1.89 22.34 13.64
C GLU A 210 1.96 20.81 13.52
N GLN A 211 0.93 20.10 14.00
CA GLN A 211 0.83 18.65 13.87
C GLN A 211 0.76 18.24 12.40
N ALA A 212 -0.04 18.95 11.59
CA ALA A 212 -0.16 18.69 10.16
C ALA A 212 1.18 18.90 9.43
N LEU A 213 1.89 20.00 9.68
CA LEU A 213 3.23 20.24 9.12
C LEU A 213 4.23 19.16 9.52
N LYS A 214 4.22 18.74 10.79
CA LYS A 214 5.09 17.66 11.27
C LYS A 214 4.82 16.35 10.55
N ALA A 215 3.55 16.03 10.27
CA ALA A 215 3.18 14.85 9.50
C ALA A 215 3.62 14.93 8.03
N VAL A 216 3.48 16.09 7.37
CA VAL A 216 4.03 16.26 6.01
C VAL A 216 5.54 16.06 6.01
N ASN A 217 6.26 16.64 6.97
CA ASN A 217 7.71 16.49 7.12
C ASN A 217 8.15 15.04 7.40
N GLY A 218 7.32 14.25 8.07
CA GLY A 218 7.59 12.83 8.30
C GLY A 218 7.35 11.94 7.09
N THR A 219 6.53 12.38 6.13
CA THR A 219 6.10 11.57 4.97
C THR A 219 6.81 11.95 3.67
N LEU A 220 7.09 13.24 3.47
CA LEU A 220 7.84 13.76 2.33
C LEU A 220 9.26 14.13 2.79
N LYS A 221 10.24 13.28 2.43
CA LYS A 221 11.65 13.53 2.76
C LYS A 221 12.10 14.86 2.17
N GLY A 222 12.72 15.70 3.01
CA GLY A 222 13.22 17.00 2.60
C GLY A 222 12.13 18.08 2.45
N ALA A 223 10.88 17.84 2.86
CA ALA A 223 9.79 18.81 2.73
C ALA A 223 10.05 20.17 3.42
N THR A 224 10.82 20.19 4.51
CA THR A 224 11.24 21.44 5.16
C THR A 224 12.18 22.26 4.30
N LYS A 225 12.95 21.61 3.41
CA LYS A 225 13.78 22.30 2.43
C LYS A 225 12.84 22.87 1.37
N GLN A 226 12.86 24.18 1.18
CA GLN A 226 12.00 24.94 0.26
C GLN A 226 10.53 25.13 0.71
N ASN A 227 10.20 24.93 1.99
CA ASN A 227 8.83 25.15 2.52
C ASN A 227 7.74 24.29 1.84
N LEU A 228 8.08 23.10 1.33
CA LEU A 228 7.12 22.23 0.64
C LEU A 228 6.01 21.74 1.59
N ASP A 229 6.31 21.64 2.88
CA ASP A 229 5.31 21.35 3.91
C ASP A 229 4.25 22.44 4.01
N GLN A 230 4.64 23.70 3.89
CA GLN A 230 3.71 24.84 3.82
C GLN A 230 2.86 24.77 2.55
N ASP A 231 3.46 24.46 1.41
CA ASP A 231 2.76 24.35 0.13
C ASP A 231 1.70 23.23 0.17
N VAL A 232 2.02 22.08 0.76
CA VAL A 232 1.06 20.97 0.95
C VAL A 232 -0.10 21.41 1.83
N ILE A 233 0.18 22.00 3.01
CA ILE A 233 -0.88 22.44 3.92
C ILE A 233 -1.74 23.52 3.26
N GLN A 234 -1.14 24.48 2.56
CA GLN A 234 -1.89 25.49 1.82
C GLN A 234 -2.80 24.82 0.79
N LYS A 235 -2.25 23.95 -0.06
CA LYS A 235 -3.00 23.30 -1.13
C LYS A 235 -4.19 22.50 -0.62
N TYR A 236 -3.99 21.70 0.43
CA TYR A 236 -5.02 20.79 0.95
C TYR A 236 -5.99 21.45 1.94
N THR A 237 -5.76 22.70 2.33
CA THR A 237 -6.72 23.51 3.10
C THR A 237 -7.48 24.53 2.25
N GLU A 238 -7.19 24.62 0.93
CA GLU A 238 -7.93 25.48 0.00
C GLU A 238 -9.44 25.20 0.08
N GLY A 239 -10.22 26.22 0.41
CA GLY A 239 -11.68 26.11 0.53
C GLY A 239 -12.21 25.40 1.78
N SER A 240 -11.32 24.92 2.67
CA SER A 240 -11.69 24.31 3.95
C SER A 240 -11.57 25.31 5.10
N HIS A 241 -12.54 25.32 6.00
CA HIS A 241 -12.59 26.23 7.14
C HIS A 241 -13.02 25.50 8.41
N GLY A 242 -12.67 26.03 9.58
CA GLY A 242 -13.09 25.51 10.87
C GLY A 242 -12.04 24.62 11.56
N SER A 243 -12.42 24.05 12.71
CA SER A 243 -11.50 23.31 13.57
C SER A 243 -10.99 22.00 12.97
N GLU A 244 -11.69 21.44 11.99
CA GLU A 244 -11.34 20.16 11.36
C GLU A 244 -10.52 20.28 10.08
N GLN A 245 -10.27 21.49 9.59
CA GLN A 245 -9.64 21.73 8.28
C GLN A 245 -8.30 20.98 8.12
N TYR A 246 -7.49 20.91 9.18
CA TYR A 246 -6.20 20.22 9.13
C TYR A 246 -6.35 18.71 9.16
N ARG A 247 -7.36 18.17 9.85
CA ARG A 247 -7.66 16.74 9.82
C ARG A 247 -8.10 16.31 8.41
N LEU A 248 -9.01 17.06 7.80
CA LEU A 248 -9.47 16.81 6.44
C LEU A 248 -8.32 16.94 5.43
N ALA A 249 -7.54 18.03 5.53
CA ALA A 249 -6.37 18.23 4.68
C ALA A 249 -5.38 17.07 4.77
N MET A 250 -5.08 16.59 5.98
CA MET A 250 -4.17 15.45 6.16
C MET A 250 -4.76 14.14 5.65
N SER A 251 -6.06 13.91 5.83
CA SER A 251 -6.74 12.72 5.30
C SER A 251 -6.65 12.68 3.78
N HIS A 252 -6.97 13.78 3.09
CA HIS A 252 -6.87 13.87 1.64
C HIS A 252 -5.41 13.77 1.15
N TYR A 253 -4.48 14.51 1.77
CA TYR A 253 -3.06 14.46 1.40
C TYR A 253 -2.49 13.05 1.53
N MET A 254 -2.76 12.36 2.64
CA MET A 254 -2.26 11.00 2.85
C MET A 254 -2.91 10.00 1.89
N GLY A 255 -4.21 10.12 1.63
CA GLY A 255 -4.92 9.29 0.65
C GLY A 255 -4.33 9.45 -0.75
N ASP A 256 -4.17 10.69 -1.19
CA ASP A 256 -3.61 11.01 -2.50
C ASP A 256 -2.16 10.54 -2.63
N TYR A 257 -1.32 10.89 -1.65
CA TYR A 257 0.12 10.64 -1.69
C TYR A 257 0.46 9.15 -1.59
N PHE A 258 -0.21 8.41 -0.70
CA PHE A 258 0.13 7.01 -0.45
C PHE A 258 -0.62 6.01 -1.33
N PHE A 259 -1.79 6.37 -1.87
CA PHE A 259 -2.69 5.40 -2.51
C PHE A 259 -3.17 5.86 -3.87
N VAL A 260 -3.92 6.97 -3.96
CA VAL A 260 -4.62 7.35 -5.20
C VAL A 260 -3.65 7.71 -6.32
N CYS A 261 -2.69 8.61 -6.08
CA CYS A 261 -1.78 9.05 -7.13
C CYS A 261 -0.83 7.94 -7.63
N PRO A 262 -0.21 7.13 -6.75
CA PRO A 262 0.54 5.95 -7.20
C PRO A 262 -0.32 4.97 -8.01
N LEU A 263 -1.58 4.74 -7.61
CA LEU A 263 -2.48 3.85 -8.33
C LEU A 263 -2.80 4.36 -9.73
N LEU A 264 -3.03 5.67 -9.90
CA LEU A 264 -3.25 6.28 -11.21
C LEU A 264 -2.03 6.11 -12.13
N GLU A 265 -0.82 6.37 -11.61
CA GLU A 265 0.42 6.16 -12.36
C GLU A 265 0.57 4.68 -12.75
N PHE A 266 0.31 3.76 -11.83
CA PHE A 266 0.35 2.32 -12.09
C PHE A 266 -0.65 1.91 -13.18
N ALA A 267 -1.91 2.32 -13.05
CA ALA A 267 -2.97 1.99 -14.00
C ALA A 267 -2.69 2.57 -15.40
N GLU A 268 -2.14 3.78 -15.48
CA GLU A 268 -1.71 4.39 -16.74
C GLU A 268 -0.56 3.59 -17.39
N LYS A 269 0.51 3.32 -16.64
CA LYS A 269 1.70 2.62 -17.15
C LYS A 269 1.33 1.23 -17.66
N VAL A 270 0.64 0.45 -16.84
CA VAL A 270 0.26 -0.93 -17.18
C VAL A 270 -0.82 -0.98 -18.28
N GLY A 271 -1.71 0.02 -18.34
CA GLY A 271 -2.72 0.13 -19.39
C GLY A 271 -2.15 0.37 -20.80
N LYS A 272 -0.97 1.01 -20.91
CA LYS A 272 -0.29 1.23 -22.20
C LYS A 272 0.15 -0.08 -22.87
N ASP A 273 0.41 -1.13 -22.09
CA ASP A 273 0.88 -2.43 -22.56
C ASP A 273 -0.26 -3.38 -22.99
N LYS A 274 -1.41 -2.82 -23.39
CA LYS A 274 -2.62 -3.55 -23.83
C LYS A 274 -3.22 -4.46 -22.75
N ASN A 275 -2.88 -4.26 -21.48
CA ASN A 275 -3.55 -4.94 -20.38
C ASN A 275 -4.97 -4.37 -20.19
N GLN A 276 -5.91 -5.24 -19.82
CA GLN A 276 -7.24 -4.81 -19.38
C GLN A 276 -7.14 -4.42 -17.91
N VAL A 277 -7.18 -3.12 -17.63
CA VAL A 277 -7.16 -2.59 -16.27
C VAL A 277 -8.56 -2.12 -15.90
N TYR A 278 -9.08 -2.58 -14.77
CA TYR A 278 -10.36 -2.16 -14.19
C TYR A 278 -10.06 -1.44 -12.90
N VAL A 279 -10.61 -0.23 -12.72
CA VAL A 279 -10.36 0.59 -11.54
C VAL A 279 -11.65 0.86 -10.77
N TYR A 280 -11.66 0.67 -9.46
CA TYR A 280 -12.78 1.03 -8.57
C TYR A 280 -12.44 2.07 -7.51
N SER A 281 -13.48 2.73 -7.02
CA SER A 281 -13.51 3.41 -5.73
C SER A 281 -14.60 2.77 -4.87
N PHE A 282 -14.21 2.21 -3.73
CA PHE A 282 -15.13 1.70 -2.73
C PHE A 282 -15.53 2.82 -1.78
N ASP A 283 -16.80 3.18 -1.82
CA ASP A 283 -17.33 4.37 -1.15
C ASP A 283 -18.70 4.00 -0.56
N GLN A 284 -18.65 3.02 0.34
CA GLN A 284 -19.77 2.62 1.18
C GLN A 284 -19.48 3.00 2.63
N ARG A 285 -20.21 4.00 3.13
CA ARG A 285 -20.24 4.33 4.55
C ARG A 285 -21.51 3.81 5.20
N ASN A 286 -21.35 2.97 6.22
CA ASN A 286 -22.43 2.66 7.14
C ASN A 286 -22.44 3.65 8.33
N PRO A 287 -23.58 4.32 8.64
CA PRO A 287 -23.69 5.20 9.81
C PRO A 287 -23.44 4.50 11.15
N ASP A 288 -23.71 3.20 11.24
CA ASP A 288 -23.49 2.36 12.41
C ASP A 288 -22.13 1.63 12.34
N SER A 289 -21.17 2.11 11.57
CA SER A 289 -19.83 1.50 11.48
C SER A 289 -19.06 1.61 12.80
N ILE A 290 -18.16 0.65 13.05
CA ILE A 290 -17.21 0.71 14.18
C ILE A 290 -16.23 1.89 14.12
N TRP A 291 -16.03 2.47 12.93
CA TRP A 291 -15.15 3.61 12.71
C TRP A 291 -15.87 4.92 13.04
N PRO A 292 -15.17 5.93 13.59
CA PRO A 292 -15.76 7.22 13.86
C PRO A 292 -16.28 7.87 12.57
N GLU A 293 -17.32 8.70 12.67
CA GLU A 293 -17.99 9.33 11.52
C GLU A 293 -17.01 10.04 10.58
N TRP A 294 -16.03 10.74 11.15
CA TRP A 294 -15.05 11.51 10.41
C TRP A 294 -14.11 10.67 9.54
N ALA A 295 -13.99 9.36 9.80
CA ALA A 295 -13.14 8.47 9.04
C ALA A 295 -13.73 8.07 7.68
N GLY A 296 -15.02 8.36 7.45
CA GLY A 296 -15.67 8.06 6.18
C GLY A 296 -15.61 6.57 5.84
N THR A 297 -15.15 6.28 4.62
CA THR A 297 -14.87 4.93 4.12
C THR A 297 -13.36 4.66 4.20
N PRO A 298 -12.83 4.25 5.38
CA PRO A 298 -11.40 4.16 5.65
C PRO A 298 -10.69 3.09 4.82
N HIS A 299 -9.35 3.12 4.83
CA HIS A 299 -8.48 2.07 4.28
C HIS A 299 -8.93 0.66 4.74
N GLY A 300 -9.11 -0.25 3.79
CA GLY A 300 -9.54 -1.64 4.02
C GLY A 300 -11.04 -1.84 4.29
N ALA A 301 -11.87 -0.80 4.17
CA ALA A 301 -13.31 -0.88 4.41
C ALA A 301 -14.06 -1.87 3.50
N GLU A 302 -13.52 -2.19 2.32
CA GLU A 302 -14.10 -3.12 1.37
C GLU A 302 -13.82 -4.59 1.71
N VAL A 303 -12.77 -4.86 2.50
CA VAL A 303 -12.34 -6.24 2.81
C VAL A 303 -13.45 -7.05 3.49
N PRO A 304 -14.17 -6.55 4.52
CA PRO A 304 -15.30 -7.27 5.10
C PRO A 304 -16.39 -7.60 4.08
N TYR A 305 -16.61 -6.76 3.06
CA TYR A 305 -17.59 -6.99 2.01
C TYR A 305 -17.14 -8.11 1.07
N LEU A 306 -15.85 -8.14 0.71
CA LEU A 306 -15.28 -9.18 -0.12
C LEU A 306 -15.30 -10.58 0.54
N PHE A 307 -15.16 -10.65 1.86
CA PHE A 307 -15.14 -11.93 2.58
C PHE A 307 -16.48 -12.30 3.23
N GLY A 308 -17.56 -11.54 2.96
CA GLY A 308 -18.88 -11.80 3.55
C GLY A 308 -18.93 -11.58 5.06
N SER A 309 -17.96 -10.88 5.65
CA SER A 309 -17.82 -10.67 7.08
C SER A 309 -18.23 -9.26 7.53
N VAL A 310 -19.12 -8.59 6.78
CA VAL A 310 -19.53 -7.19 7.03
C VAL A 310 -20.10 -6.98 8.43
N GLU A 311 -20.77 -7.98 9.01
CA GLU A 311 -21.31 -7.88 10.37
C GLU A 311 -20.24 -7.60 11.44
N LEU A 312 -18.96 -7.92 11.18
CA LEU A 312 -17.86 -7.62 12.11
C LEU A 312 -17.57 -6.11 12.24
N VAL A 313 -18.02 -5.31 11.28
CA VAL A 313 -17.75 -3.86 11.22
C VAL A 313 -19.02 -3.01 11.39
N LEU A 314 -20.15 -3.63 11.73
CA LEU A 314 -21.44 -2.98 11.97
C LEU A 314 -21.85 -3.06 13.44
N GLN A 315 -22.10 -1.91 14.06
CA GLN A 315 -22.59 -1.75 15.43
C GLN A 315 -24.12 -1.57 15.48
N THR A 316 -24.85 -2.43 14.78
CA THR A 316 -26.31 -2.30 14.66
C THR A 316 -27.04 -3.62 14.79
N ASN A 317 -28.28 -3.55 15.32
CA ASN A 317 -29.21 -4.67 15.33
C ASN A 317 -30.34 -4.51 14.31
N ARG A 318 -30.31 -3.43 13.51
CA ARG A 318 -31.29 -3.14 12.46
C ARG A 318 -31.20 -4.14 11.32
N SER A 319 -32.23 -4.96 11.15
CA SER A 319 -32.29 -6.03 10.14
C SER A 319 -32.17 -5.51 8.71
N GLU A 320 -32.80 -4.37 8.43
CA GLU A 320 -32.84 -3.71 7.13
C GLU A 320 -31.47 -3.19 6.71
N VAL A 321 -30.70 -2.62 7.65
CA VAL A 321 -29.33 -2.18 7.40
C VAL A 321 -28.43 -3.38 7.12
N LYS A 322 -28.50 -4.41 7.97
CA LYS A 322 -27.73 -5.64 7.74
C LYS A 322 -28.05 -6.29 6.40
N ALA A 323 -29.32 -6.32 6.00
CA ALA A 323 -29.73 -6.88 4.72
C ALA A 323 -29.18 -6.10 3.52
N ALA A 324 -29.21 -4.76 3.57
CA ALA A 324 -28.66 -3.91 2.52
C ALA A 324 -27.14 -4.08 2.36
N GLU A 325 -26.41 -4.10 3.48
CA GLU A 325 -24.95 -4.30 3.47
C GLU A 325 -24.55 -5.71 3.04
N ALA A 326 -25.35 -6.72 3.41
CA ALA A 326 -25.15 -8.10 2.94
C ALA A 326 -25.41 -8.24 1.43
N GLU A 327 -26.34 -7.47 0.87
CA GLU A 327 -26.56 -7.42 -0.58
C GLU A 327 -25.38 -6.80 -1.31
N LEU A 328 -24.87 -5.66 -0.84
CA LEU A 328 -23.66 -5.07 -1.39
C LEU A 328 -22.46 -6.02 -1.27
N SER A 329 -22.33 -6.74 -0.15
CA SER A 329 -21.29 -7.76 0.02
C SER A 329 -21.39 -8.88 -1.02
N ARG A 330 -22.60 -9.37 -1.32
CA ARG A 330 -22.80 -10.34 -2.41
C ARG A 330 -22.37 -9.77 -3.76
N GLN A 331 -22.70 -8.51 -4.03
CA GLN A 331 -22.29 -7.84 -5.26
C GLN A 331 -20.76 -7.70 -5.39
N VAL A 332 -20.08 -7.31 -4.30
CA VAL A 332 -18.61 -7.23 -4.25
C VAL A 332 -17.97 -8.60 -4.47
N MET A 333 -18.42 -9.64 -3.77
CA MET A 333 -17.94 -11.01 -3.97
C MET A 333 -18.09 -11.44 -5.43
N ARG A 334 -19.23 -11.12 -6.03
CA ARG A 334 -19.52 -11.44 -7.43
C ARG A 334 -18.57 -10.73 -8.39
N TYR A 335 -18.27 -9.45 -8.21
CA TYR A 335 -17.31 -8.72 -9.06
C TYR A 335 -15.92 -9.36 -9.04
N TRP A 336 -15.40 -9.70 -7.84
CA TRP A 336 -14.09 -10.34 -7.72
C TRP A 336 -14.08 -11.74 -8.33
N ALA A 337 -15.15 -12.51 -8.15
CA ALA A 337 -15.24 -13.85 -8.71
C ALA A 337 -15.38 -13.84 -10.24
N GLU A 338 -16.18 -12.93 -10.81
CA GLU A 338 -16.28 -12.75 -12.26
C GLU A 338 -14.95 -12.34 -12.88
N PHE A 339 -14.24 -11.41 -12.24
CA PHE A 339 -12.90 -11.06 -12.63
C PHE A 339 -11.95 -12.25 -12.56
N ALA A 340 -11.99 -13.04 -11.48
CA ALA A 340 -11.15 -14.23 -11.34
C ALA A 340 -11.44 -15.29 -12.42
N ARG A 341 -12.71 -15.47 -12.82
CA ARG A 341 -13.14 -16.42 -13.86
C ARG A 341 -12.70 -15.97 -15.26
N SER A 342 -12.96 -14.70 -15.61
CA SER A 342 -12.93 -14.23 -16.99
C SER A 342 -11.87 -13.17 -17.27
N GLY A 343 -11.50 -12.38 -16.27
CA GLY A 343 -10.71 -11.16 -16.42
C GLY A 343 -11.56 -9.90 -16.57
N ASN A 344 -12.88 -10.03 -16.55
CA ASN A 344 -13.83 -8.92 -16.57
C ASN A 344 -14.73 -8.98 -15.30
N PRO A 345 -14.76 -7.94 -14.46
CA PRO A 345 -15.55 -7.93 -13.22
C PRO A 345 -17.06 -8.10 -13.42
N THR A 346 -17.59 -7.87 -14.62
CA THR A 346 -19.02 -7.98 -14.90
C THR A 346 -19.34 -8.87 -16.11
N GLY A 347 -18.41 -9.75 -16.48
CA GLY A 347 -18.46 -10.54 -17.71
C GLY A 347 -19.74 -11.36 -17.93
N SER A 348 -20.37 -11.89 -16.88
CA SER A 348 -21.65 -12.62 -16.98
C SER A 348 -22.89 -11.84 -16.52
N MET A 349 -22.74 -10.57 -16.13
CA MET A 349 -23.81 -9.79 -15.48
C MET A 349 -24.78 -9.09 -16.45
N GLY A 350 -24.57 -9.19 -17.77
CA GLY A 350 -25.40 -8.51 -18.78
C GLY A 350 -25.01 -7.03 -19.00
N ASP A 351 -25.70 -6.37 -19.94
CA ASP A 351 -25.29 -5.06 -20.48
C ASP A 351 -25.54 -3.87 -19.53
N GLU A 352 -26.40 -4.00 -18.53
CA GLU A 352 -26.74 -2.89 -17.60
C GLU A 352 -25.68 -2.66 -16.50
N ALA A 353 -24.76 -3.60 -16.29
CA ALA A 353 -23.71 -3.54 -15.27
C ALA A 353 -22.31 -3.50 -15.91
N GLN A 354 -22.12 -2.74 -16.99
CA GLN A 354 -20.82 -2.70 -17.68
C GLN A 354 -19.78 -1.95 -16.83
N TRP A 355 -18.79 -2.68 -16.30
CA TRP A 355 -17.60 -2.08 -15.71
C TRP A 355 -16.59 -1.83 -16.84
N PRO A 356 -16.32 -0.57 -17.23
CA PRO A 356 -15.45 -0.27 -18.35
C PRO A 356 -13.98 -0.51 -18.01
N VAL A 357 -13.21 -0.83 -19.05
CA VAL A 357 -11.74 -0.77 -18.96
C VAL A 357 -11.33 0.68 -18.71
N TYR A 358 -10.38 0.87 -17.79
CA TYR A 358 -9.89 2.17 -17.37
C TYR A 358 -9.27 2.94 -18.55
N ASN A 359 -9.66 4.21 -18.66
CA ASN A 359 -9.10 5.15 -19.61
C ASN A 359 -8.33 6.25 -18.85
N ALA A 360 -7.01 6.27 -19.00
CA ALA A 360 -6.14 7.23 -18.33
C ALA A 360 -6.44 8.70 -18.69
N ALA A 361 -7.04 8.97 -19.85
CA ALA A 361 -7.46 10.33 -20.23
C ALA A 361 -8.75 10.77 -19.52
N GLU A 362 -9.63 9.83 -19.16
CA GLU A 362 -10.90 10.13 -18.48
C GLU A 362 -10.81 10.00 -16.96
N GLN A 363 -9.89 9.17 -16.45
CA GLN A 363 -9.66 8.90 -15.03
C GLN A 363 -10.95 8.57 -14.23
N LYS A 364 -11.89 7.87 -14.87
CA LYS A 364 -13.15 7.45 -14.22
C LYS A 364 -12.97 6.13 -13.49
N PHE A 365 -13.48 6.06 -12.27
CA PHE A 365 -13.47 4.86 -11.45
C PHE A 365 -14.88 4.29 -11.40
N PHE A 366 -14.98 2.97 -11.35
CA PHE A 366 -16.23 2.31 -11.04
C PHE A 366 -16.54 2.45 -9.55
N HIS A 367 -17.68 3.04 -9.23
CA HIS A 367 -18.08 3.29 -7.87
C HIS A 367 -18.79 2.07 -7.29
N ILE A 368 -18.32 1.59 -6.14
CA ILE A 368 -18.92 0.50 -5.40
C ILE A 368 -19.50 1.08 -4.10
N GLY A 369 -20.82 1.03 -3.98
CA GLY A 369 -21.58 1.50 -2.83
C GLY A 369 -23.07 1.22 -3.03
N THR A 370 -23.90 1.56 -2.04
CA THR A 370 -25.36 1.37 -2.13
C THR A 370 -26.05 2.41 -3.01
N ASP A 371 -25.38 3.51 -3.37
CA ASP A 371 -25.91 4.51 -4.30
C ASP A 371 -25.68 4.08 -5.76
N VAL A 372 -26.70 3.44 -6.34
CA VAL A 372 -26.67 2.90 -7.70
C VAL A 372 -26.77 4.00 -8.77
N ALA A 373 -27.11 5.25 -8.40
CA ALA A 373 -27.37 6.33 -9.36
C ALA A 373 -26.11 6.85 -10.07
N ALA A 374 -24.91 6.49 -9.62
CA ALA A 374 -23.64 6.94 -10.20
C ALA A 374 -22.56 5.84 -10.19
N GLN A 375 -22.78 4.74 -10.93
CA GLN A 375 -21.81 3.63 -11.04
C GLN A 375 -20.46 4.04 -11.65
N LEU A 376 -20.39 5.13 -12.41
CA LEU A 376 -19.14 5.72 -12.89
C LEU A 376 -18.99 7.13 -12.32
N LYS A 377 -18.06 7.29 -11.37
CA LYS A 377 -17.69 8.60 -10.82
C LYS A 377 -16.38 9.03 -11.47
N GLN A 378 -16.35 10.26 -11.99
CA GLN A 378 -15.09 10.89 -12.34
C GLN A 378 -14.35 11.19 -11.03
N MET A 379 -13.20 10.55 -10.85
CA MET A 379 -12.26 10.97 -9.83
C MET A 379 -11.51 12.15 -10.43
N SER A 380 -11.49 13.29 -9.72
CA SER A 380 -10.72 14.46 -10.14
C SER A 380 -9.47 14.73 -9.27
N PRO A 381 -8.62 13.75 -8.94
CA PRO A 381 -7.37 13.98 -8.23
C PRO A 381 -6.25 14.46 -9.16
N SER A 382 -6.46 14.57 -10.49
CA SER A 382 -5.40 14.97 -11.44
C SER A 382 -4.65 16.23 -10.99
N PRO A 383 -5.29 17.33 -10.56
CA PRO A 383 -4.57 18.51 -10.09
C PRO A 383 -3.73 18.27 -8.83
N GLN A 384 -4.21 17.41 -7.92
CA GLN A 384 -3.52 17.03 -6.69
C GLN A 384 -2.32 16.12 -7.00
N CYS A 385 -2.49 15.14 -7.89
CA CYS A 385 -1.42 14.25 -8.30
C CYS A 385 -0.33 14.98 -9.09
N ASP A 386 -0.70 15.90 -9.99
CA ASP A 386 0.24 16.78 -10.68
C ASP A 386 1.04 17.64 -9.69
N PHE A 387 0.35 18.19 -8.68
CA PHE A 387 0.99 18.94 -7.61
C PHE A 387 1.99 18.07 -6.82
N LEU A 388 1.58 16.89 -6.34
CA LEU A 388 2.44 15.97 -5.57
C LEU A 388 3.64 15.48 -6.37
N SER A 389 3.47 15.19 -7.66
CA SER A 389 4.55 14.83 -8.58
C SER A 389 5.57 15.96 -8.74
N SER A 390 5.08 17.20 -8.84
CA SER A 390 5.96 18.38 -8.88
C SER A 390 6.77 18.56 -7.59
N LEU A 391 6.19 18.25 -6.42
CA LEU A 391 6.89 18.32 -5.14
C LEU A 391 8.00 17.25 -5.04
N HIS A 392 7.74 16.03 -5.51
CA HIS A 392 8.73 14.96 -5.53
C HIS A 392 9.95 15.31 -6.38
N SER A 393 9.71 15.90 -7.53
CA SER A 393 10.76 16.37 -8.43
C SER A 393 11.64 17.44 -7.78
N LYS A 394 11.05 18.38 -7.03
CA LYS A 394 11.80 19.41 -6.28
C LYS A 394 12.58 18.84 -5.10
N ALA A 395 11.98 17.92 -4.34
CA ALA A 395 12.62 17.27 -3.20
C ALA A 395 13.86 16.47 -3.63
N THR A 396 13.76 15.68 -4.70
CA THR A 396 14.87 14.86 -5.23
C THR A 396 16.00 15.66 -5.86
N GLN A 397 15.72 16.81 -6.48
CA GLN A 397 16.77 17.74 -6.95
C GLN A 397 17.61 18.31 -5.79
N THR A 398 16.98 18.54 -4.64
CA THR A 398 17.65 19.00 -3.42
C THR A 398 18.49 17.89 -2.77
N GLU A 399 18.07 16.64 -2.97
CA GLU A 399 18.79 15.36 -2.79
C GLU A 399 20.24 15.37 -3.32
N LYS A 400 20.36 15.80 -4.58
CA LYS A 400 21.54 15.64 -5.43
C LYS A 400 22.53 16.80 -5.38
N SER A 401 22.32 17.79 -4.51
CA SER A 401 23.27 18.87 -4.26
C SER A 401 24.02 18.61 -2.96
N PRO A 402 25.19 17.95 -2.97
CA PRO A 402 26.09 18.01 -1.84
C PRO A 402 26.72 19.40 -1.81
N GLU A 403 26.43 20.18 -0.77
CA GLU A 403 27.38 21.21 -0.34
C GLU A 403 28.67 20.47 0.02
N VAL A 404 29.66 20.54 -0.86
CA VAL A 404 31.04 20.18 -0.56
C VAL A 404 31.49 21.17 0.52
N PRO A 405 31.81 20.75 1.75
CA PRO A 405 32.46 21.66 2.68
C PRO A 405 33.83 21.96 2.08
N ALA A 406 34.08 23.24 1.80
CA ALA A 406 35.39 23.70 1.39
C ALA A 406 36.42 23.22 2.42
N SER A 407 37.38 22.41 1.97
CA SER A 407 38.52 22.03 2.79
C SER A 407 39.33 23.27 3.10
N SER A 408 39.35 23.72 4.36
CA SER A 408 40.48 24.47 4.88
C SER A 408 40.56 24.36 6.40
N THR A 409 41.75 23.94 6.84
CA THR A 409 42.37 24.14 8.15
C THR A 409 41.82 23.37 9.35
N LEU A 410 42.32 22.15 9.52
CA LEU A 410 42.61 21.54 10.82
C LEU A 410 44.03 20.95 10.77
N GLU A 411 45.02 21.83 10.91
CA GLU A 411 46.36 21.47 11.41
C GLU A 411 46.59 22.27 12.70
N LYS A 412 47.07 21.58 13.74
CA LYS A 412 47.28 22.01 15.14
C LYS A 412 45.97 21.94 15.95
N ASP A 413 45.78 21.01 16.88
CA ASP A 413 46.63 20.77 18.05
C ASP A 413 46.66 19.29 18.48
N VAL A 414 47.84 18.70 18.46
CA VAL A 414 48.19 17.52 19.26
C VAL A 414 49.54 17.83 19.89
N ASN A 415 49.53 18.24 21.17
CA ASN A 415 50.57 18.01 22.18
C ASN A 415 50.38 18.97 23.36
N SER A 416 49.74 18.49 24.44
CA SER A 416 50.21 18.71 25.83
C SER A 416 49.17 18.19 26.84
N ALA A 417 49.35 16.97 27.32
CA ALA A 417 48.78 16.53 28.59
C ALA A 417 49.52 15.29 29.10
N THR A 418 50.78 15.50 29.49
CA THR A 418 51.52 14.63 30.41
C THR A 418 52.27 15.55 31.38
N GLU A 419 52.21 15.22 32.68
CA GLU A 419 52.79 15.93 33.84
C GLU A 419 51.92 17.14 34.28
N THR A 420 51.25 17.14 35.44
CA THR A 420 51.65 16.75 36.81
C THR A 420 50.42 16.41 37.65
#